data_AF-A0A1Q5QW27-F1
#
_entry.id   AF-A0A1Q5QW27-F1
#
_cell.length_a   1.000
_cell.length_b   1.000
_cell.length_c   1.000
_cell.angle_alpha   90.00
_cell.angle_beta   90.00
_cell.angle_gamma   90.00
#
_symmetry.space_group_name_H-M   'P 1'
#
loop_
_entity.id
_entity.type
_entity.pdbx_description
1 polymer ?
#
loop_
_entity_poly.entity_id
_entity_poly.type
_entity_poly.pdbx_seq_one_letter_code
_entity_poly.pdbx_strand_id
1 'polypeptide(L)'
;MTTLLLRSIGPRDYTVLEGEQRIGRIRWAKERSPGVWLWHIQVHIPGAPFGSAKDLDEAKAAFKAAWAAMKLKHSADDFARAFKAMNIRGDG
;
A
#
# COMPACT_ATOMS: atom_id res chain seq x y z
N MET A 1 0.32 -16.96 7.38
CA MET A 1 0.91 -15.64 7.05
C MET A 1 0.54 -15.30 5.62
N THR A 2 -0.24 -14.25 5.41
CA THR A 2 -0.61 -13.81 4.05
C THR A 2 0.56 -13.07 3.40
N THR A 3 0.89 -13.41 2.16
CA THR A 3 2.02 -12.84 1.42
C THR A 3 1.60 -11.56 0.70
N LEU A 4 2.43 -10.52 0.74
CA LEU A 4 2.22 -9.31 -0.05
C LEU A 4 2.72 -9.51 -1.47
N LEU A 5 1.89 -9.19 -2.46
CA LEU A 5 2.21 -9.29 -3.88
C LEU A 5 2.29 -7.89 -4.50
N LEU A 6 3.34 -7.64 -5.30
CA LEU A 6 3.45 -6.43 -6.09
C LEU A 6 2.98 -6.73 -7.52
N ARG A 7 1.89 -6.10 -7.93
CA ARG A 7 1.40 -6.12 -9.31
C ARG A 7 1.85 -4.84 -10.01
N SER A 8 2.64 -4.95 -11.08
CA SER A 8 3.00 -3.79 -11.89
C SER A 8 1.76 -3.22 -12.58
N ILE A 9 1.63 -1.90 -12.55
CA ILE A 9 0.59 -1.13 -13.26
C ILE A 9 1.21 -0.07 -14.18
N GLY A 10 2.53 -0.10 -14.36
CA GLY A 10 3.29 0.84 -15.17
C GLY A 10 4.79 0.80 -14.85
N PRO A 11 5.61 1.58 -15.58
CA PRO A 11 7.06 1.64 -15.36
C PRO A 11 7.37 2.12 -13.94
N ARG A 12 8.01 1.25 -13.14
CA ARG A 12 8.37 1.53 -11.74
C ARG A 12 7.15 1.95 -10.90
N ASP A 13 6.00 1.37 -11.18
CA ASP A 13 4.74 1.65 -10.50
C ASP A 13 4.01 0.34 -10.19
N TYR A 14 3.70 0.12 -8.92
CA TYR A 14 3.19 -1.14 -8.41
C TYR A 14 2.01 -0.92 -7.51
N THR A 15 0.94 -1.67 -7.75
CA THR A 15 -0.11 -1.89 -6.75
C THR A 15 0.35 -2.99 -5.79
N VAL A 16 0.13 -2.81 -4.50
CA VAL A 16 0.39 -3.82 -3.47
C VAL A 16 -0.92 -4.52 -3.11
N LEU A 17 -0.89 -5.84 -3.15
CA LEU A 17 -2.01 -6.73 -2.84
C LEU A 17 -1.68 -7.59 -1.61
N GLU A 18 -2.65 -7.84 -0.75
CA GLU A 18 -2.63 -8.94 0.23
C GLU A 18 -3.71 -9.94 -0.17
N GLY A 19 -3.31 -11.09 -0.70
CA GLY A 19 -4.23 -11.95 -1.46
C GLY A 19 -4.72 -11.23 -2.72
N GLU A 20 -6.03 -11.11 -2.88
CA GLU A 20 -6.67 -10.38 -4.00
C GLU A 20 -7.00 -8.92 -3.64
N GLN A 21 -6.93 -8.56 -2.36
CA GLN A 21 -7.29 -7.23 -1.90
C GLN A 21 -6.17 -6.22 -2.18
N ARG A 22 -6.50 -5.15 -2.89
CA ARG A 22 -5.61 -3.99 -3.03
C ARG A 22 -5.51 -3.23 -1.72
N ILE A 23 -4.27 -3.07 -1.24
CA ILE A 23 -3.98 -2.40 0.03
C ILE A 23 -3.09 -1.17 -0.11
N GLY A 24 -2.41 -0.98 -1.23
CA GLY A 24 -1.53 0.18 -1.38
C GLY A 24 -0.85 0.30 -2.74
N ARG A 25 0.10 1.22 -2.81
CA ARG A 25 0.90 1.47 -4.03
C ARG A 25 2.33 1.85 -3.66
N ILE A 26 3.27 1.43 -4.50
CA ILE A 26 4.68 1.80 -4.44
C ILE A 26 5.07 2.30 -5.84
N ARG A 27 5.60 3.52 -5.96
CA ARG A 27 6.00 4.11 -7.25
C ARG A 27 7.32 4.87 -7.16
N TRP A 28 8.06 4.89 -8.26
CA TRP A 28 9.21 5.78 -8.42
C TRP A 28 8.76 7.20 -8.74
N ALA A 29 9.14 8.14 -7.87
CA ALA A 29 8.90 9.56 -8.02
C ALA A 29 10.09 10.24 -8.68
N LYS A 30 10.14 10.18 -10.03
CA LYS A 30 11.18 10.87 -10.82
C LYS A 30 11.10 12.40 -10.72
N GLU A 31 9.98 12.93 -10.22
CA GLU A 31 9.79 14.37 -10.00
C GLU A 31 10.54 14.90 -8.77
N ARG A 32 11.15 14.03 -7.95
CA ARG A 32 12.00 14.40 -6.82
C ARG A 32 13.48 14.39 -7.24
N SER A 33 14.31 15.21 -6.59
CA SER A 33 15.77 15.31 -6.83
C SER A 33 16.55 15.06 -5.53
N PRO A 34 17.27 13.93 -5.39
CA PRO A 34 17.22 12.76 -6.27
C PRO A 34 15.84 12.10 -6.27
N GLY A 35 15.55 11.29 -7.28
CA GLY A 35 14.32 10.52 -7.33
C GLY A 35 14.20 9.60 -6.12
N VAL A 36 12.98 9.33 -5.66
CA VAL A 36 12.71 8.47 -4.51
C VAL A 36 11.58 7.50 -4.81
N TRP A 37 11.53 6.37 -4.12
CA TRP A 37 10.37 5.49 -4.10
C TRP A 37 9.36 6.01 -3.10
N LEU A 38 8.16 6.37 -3.55
CA LEU A 38 7.04 6.70 -2.69
C LEU A 38 6.20 5.44 -2.45
N TRP A 39 5.72 5.29 -1.23
CA TRP A 39 4.80 4.22 -0.85
C TRP A 39 3.70 4.77 0.02
N HIS A 40 2.49 4.21 -0.11
CA HIS A 40 1.37 4.56 0.76
C HIS A 40 0.34 3.44 0.82
N ILE A 41 -0.22 3.25 2.01
CA ILE A 41 -1.35 2.35 2.23
C ILE A 41 -2.62 3.09 1.78
N GLN A 42 -3.40 2.45 0.91
CA GLN A 42 -4.61 3.04 0.30
C GLN A 42 -5.90 2.57 0.97
N VAL A 43 -5.79 1.79 2.04
CA VAL A 43 -6.94 1.37 2.83
C VAL A 43 -7.57 2.59 3.49
N HIS A 44 -8.86 2.83 3.26
CA HIS A 44 -9.61 4.00 3.76
C HIS A 44 -9.92 3.89 5.27
N ILE A 45 -8.87 3.79 6.08
CA ILE A 45 -8.91 3.84 7.53
C ILE A 45 -8.13 5.09 7.97
N PRO A 46 -8.61 5.85 8.97
CA PRO A 46 -7.90 7.03 9.46
C PRO A 46 -6.45 6.74 9.84
N GLY A 47 -5.54 7.61 9.42
CA GLY A 47 -4.10 7.46 9.73
C GLY A 47 -3.37 6.43 8.88
N ALA A 48 -3.88 6.10 7.69
CA ALA A 48 -3.19 5.24 6.74
C ALA A 48 -1.76 5.77 6.46
N PRO A 49 -0.71 4.97 6.73
CA PRO A 49 0.67 5.43 6.66
C PRO A 49 1.16 5.56 5.20
N PHE A 50 2.09 6.48 5.02
CA PHE A 50 2.80 6.72 3.78
C PHE A 50 4.25 7.09 4.07
N GLY A 51 5.11 7.00 3.06
CA GLY A 51 6.50 7.40 3.20
C GLY A 51 7.27 7.35 1.89
N SER A 52 8.58 7.53 2.01
CA SER A 52 9.52 7.44 0.91
C SER A 52 10.71 6.57 1.29
N ALA A 53 11.42 6.06 0.28
CA ALA A 53 12.67 5.33 0.42
C ALA A 53 13.59 5.61 -0.78
N LYS A 54 14.89 5.35 -0.62
CA LYS A 54 15.87 5.60 -1.69
C LYS A 54 15.83 4.52 -2.79
N ASP A 55 15.41 3.30 -2.45
CA ASP A 55 15.31 2.17 -3.36
C ASP A 55 14.04 1.34 -3.13
N LEU A 56 13.75 0.45 -4.09
CA LEU A 56 12.52 -0.34 -4.10
C LEU A 56 12.45 -1.34 -2.95
N ASP A 57 13.59 -1.88 -2.52
CA ASP A 57 13.63 -2.87 -1.46
C ASP A 57 13.28 -2.23 -0.11
N GLU A 58 13.90 -1.08 0.18
CA GLU A 58 13.55 -0.29 1.36
C GLU A 58 12.08 0.16 1.35
N ALA A 59 11.54 0.56 0.19
CA ALA A 59 10.12 0.90 0.07
C ALA A 59 9.21 -0.30 0.39
N LYS A 60 9.54 -1.49 -0.10
CA LYS A 60 8.80 -2.74 0.20
C LYS A 60 8.87 -3.09 1.68
N ALA A 61 10.06 -3.00 2.27
CA ALA A 61 10.28 -3.29 3.69
C ALA A 61 9.50 -2.32 4.58
N ALA A 62 9.60 -1.01 4.31
CA ALA A 62 8.88 0.03 5.04
C ALA A 62 7.36 -0.14 4.91
N PHE A 63 6.85 -0.39 3.69
CA PHE A 63 5.44 -0.66 3.46
C PHE A 63 4.97 -1.87 4.27
N LYS A 64 5.70 -2.99 4.21
CA LYS A 64 5.34 -4.22 4.93
C LYS A 64 5.30 -4.00 6.45
N ALA A 65 6.28 -3.29 7.00
CA ALA A 65 6.34 -2.96 8.41
C ALA A 65 5.17 -2.05 8.82
N ALA A 66 4.90 -1.01 8.04
CA ALA A 66 3.78 -0.09 8.27
C ALA A 66 2.42 -0.80 8.20
N TRP A 67 2.24 -1.72 7.25
CA TRP A 67 1.02 -2.53 7.13
C TRP A 67 0.84 -3.45 8.34
N ALA A 68 1.90 -4.13 8.78
CA ALA A 68 1.85 -4.96 9.98
C ALA A 68 1.48 -4.13 11.23
N ALA A 69 2.08 -2.96 11.41
CA ALA A 69 1.76 -2.05 12.52
C ALA A 69 0.32 -1.54 12.45
N MET A 70 -0.19 -1.25 11.25
CA MET A 70 -1.58 -0.83 11.06
C MET A 70 -2.56 -1.95 11.42
N LYS A 71 -2.27 -3.20 11.05
CA LYS A 71 -3.07 -4.37 11.43
C LYS A 71 -3.12 -4.64 12.93
N LEU A 72 -2.13 -4.17 13.70
CA LEU A 72 -2.15 -4.26 15.17
C LEU A 72 -2.99 -3.16 15.82
N LYS A 73 -3.19 -2.03 15.14
CA LYS A 73 -3.92 -0.86 15.66
C LYS A 73 -5.42 -0.89 15.38
N HIS A 74 -5.84 -1.61 14.36
CA HIS A 74 -7.21 -1.64 13.89
C HIS A 74 -7.79 -3.05 13.93
N SER A 75 -9.09 -3.16 14.15
CA SER A 75 -9.79 -4.44 14.22
C SER A 75 -10.01 -5.01 12.82
N ALA A 76 -10.21 -6.33 12.73
CA ALA A 76 -10.58 -6.98 11.48
C ALA A 76 -11.85 -6.38 10.85
N ASP A 77 -12.80 -5.92 11.68
CA ASP A 77 -14.03 -5.25 11.23
C ASP A 77 -13.76 -3.91 10.54
N ASP A 78 -12.81 -3.10 11.05
CA ASP A 78 -12.40 -1.84 10.42
C ASP A 78 -11.87 -2.09 9.01
N PHE A 79 -11.04 -3.13 8.86
CA PHE A 79 -10.53 -3.55 7.55
C PHE A 79 -11.63 -4.08 6.65
N ALA A 80 -12.54 -4.92 7.15
CA ALA A 80 -13.65 -5.44 6.35
C ALA A 80 -14.55 -4.31 5.83
N ARG A 81 -14.87 -3.32 6.68
CA ARG A 81 -15.67 -2.15 6.29
C ARG A 81 -14.94 -1.29 5.26
N ALA A 82 -13.64 -1.05 5.46
CA ALA A 82 -12.83 -0.28 4.52
C ALA A 82 -12.72 -0.98 3.16
N PHE A 83 -12.44 -2.28 3.14
CA PHE A 83 -12.35 -3.07 1.90
C PHE A 83 -13.67 -3.13 1.16
N LYS A 84 -14.80 -3.35 1.87
CA LYS A 84 -16.13 -3.29 1.27
C LYS A 84 -16.38 -1.94 0.59
N ALA A 85 -16.09 -0.83 1.27
CA ALA A 85 -16.25 0.50 0.71
C ALA A 85 -15.32 0.79 -0.49
N MET A 86 -14.10 0.25 -0.49
CA MET A 86 -13.16 0.39 -1.60
C MET A 86 -13.57 -0.42 -2.83
N ASN A 87 -14.07 -1.65 -2.63
CA ASN A 87 -14.42 -2.56 -3.73
C ASN A 87 -15.74 -2.14 -4.40
N ILE A 88 -16.70 -1.55 -3.66
CA ILE A 88 -17.93 -0.98 -4.24
C ILE A 88 -17.63 0.19 -5.19
N ARG A 89 -16.56 0.94 -4.96
CA ARG A 89 -16.15 2.08 -5.81
C ARG A 89 -15.42 1.66 -7.09
N GLY A 90 -15.13 0.36 -7.28
CA GLY A 90 -14.47 -0.18 -8.47
C GLY A 90 -15.41 -0.63 -9.57
N ASP A 91 -16.72 -0.64 -9.32
CA ASP A 91 -17.80 -1.12 -10.22
C ASP A 91 -18.54 0.03 -10.94
N GLY A 92 -17.89 1.20 -11.08
CA GLY A 92 -18.42 2.39 -11.76
C GLY A 92 -17.72 2.69 -13.07
#